data_AF-A0A963TUW4-F1
#
_entry.id   AF-A0A963TUW4-F1
#
_cell.length_a   1.000
_cell.length_b   1.000
_cell.length_c   1.000
_cell.angle_alpha   90.00
_cell.angle_beta   90.00
_cell.angle_gamma   90.00
#
_symmetry.space_group_name_H-M   'P 1'
#
loop_
_entity.id
_entity.type
_entity.pdbx_description
1 polymer ?
#
loop_
_entity_poly.entity_id
_entity_poly.type
_entity_poly.pdbx_seq_one_letter_code
_entity_poly.pdbx_strand_id
1 'polypeptide(L)' 'TEDCFAGSHQGRPRDGRAWTWEGGCLAHSTRGGAWMTAPERNRIAWPGRDPADRHMGYFGFRVARDLDAGDAPANDGGH' A
#
# COMPACT_ATOMS: atom_id res chain seq x y z
N THR A 1 -3.68 -1.23 -0.81
CA THR A 1 -2.67 -2.01 -0.08
C THR A 1 -3.41 -2.88 0.92
N GLU A 2 -2.72 -3.76 1.64
CA GLU A 2 -3.38 -4.56 2.68
C GLU A 2 -3.89 -3.68 3.84
N ASP A 3 -3.26 -2.53 4.09
CA ASP A 3 -3.68 -1.59 5.13
C ASP A 3 -5.15 -1.18 4.99
N CYS A 4 -5.89 -1.27 6.10
CA CYS A 4 -7.12 -0.54 6.27
C CYS A 4 -6.85 0.98 6.18
N PHE A 5 -7.83 1.72 5.69
CA PHE A 5 -7.76 3.17 5.72
C PHE A 5 -7.92 3.72 7.14
N ALA A 6 -7.10 4.71 7.48
CA ALA A 6 -7.21 5.50 8.70
C ALA A 6 -6.96 6.98 8.40
N GLY A 7 -7.69 7.88 9.06
CA GLY A 7 -7.52 9.33 8.90
C GLY A 7 -6.28 9.91 9.59
N SER A 8 -5.57 9.10 10.38
CA SER A 8 -4.32 9.48 11.04
C SER A 8 -3.29 8.35 10.95
N HIS A 9 -2.01 8.66 11.17
CA HIS A 9 -0.94 7.66 11.24
C HIS A 9 -0.57 7.27 12.69
N GLN A 10 -1.31 7.79 13.67
CA GLN A 10 -1.01 7.56 15.08
C GLN A 10 -1.23 6.08 15.42
N GLY A 11 -0.22 5.44 16.02
CA GLY A 11 -0.30 4.02 16.40
C GLY A 11 -0.02 3.01 15.29
N ARG A 12 0.41 3.45 14.09
CA ARG A 12 0.82 2.51 13.03
C ARG A 12 1.99 1.62 13.45
N PRO A 13 2.01 0.36 13.00
CA PRO A 13 3.21 -0.46 13.02
C PRO A 13 4.36 0.26 12.32
N ARG A 14 5.56 0.19 12.90
CA ARG A 14 6.80 0.78 12.36
C ARG A 14 7.70 -0.24 11.66
N ASP A 15 7.28 -1.49 11.64
CA ASP A 15 8.02 -2.65 11.12
C ASP A 15 7.56 -3.06 9.72
N GLY A 16 6.75 -2.23 9.06
CA GLY A 16 6.26 -2.48 7.70
C GLY A 16 5.09 -3.45 7.62
N ARG A 17 4.61 -4.02 8.73
CA ARG A 17 3.39 -4.83 8.72
C ARG A 17 2.16 -4.00 8.35
N ALA A 18 1.21 -4.64 7.68
CA ALA A 18 -0.05 -4.03 7.32
C ALA A 18 -0.81 -3.54 8.56
N TRP A 19 -1.42 -2.36 8.47
CA TRP A 19 -2.33 -1.88 9.51
C TRP A 19 -3.74 -2.41 9.28
N THR A 20 -4.18 -3.36 10.09
CA THR A 20 -5.50 -4.00 9.96
C THR A 20 -6.37 -3.78 11.20
N TRP A 21 -7.69 -3.99 11.04
CA TRP A 21 -8.67 -3.98 12.12
C TRP A 21 -9.24 -5.38 12.35
N GLU A 22 -9.60 -5.67 13.60
CA GLU A 22 -10.41 -6.85 13.90
C GLU A 22 -11.77 -6.72 13.20
N GLY A 23 -12.18 -7.75 12.46
CA GLY A 23 -13.38 -7.71 11.61
C GLY A 23 -13.17 -7.17 10.19
N GLY A 24 -11.94 -6.80 9.81
CA GLY A 24 -11.58 -6.43 8.44
C GLY A 24 -11.71 -4.93 8.13
N CYS A 25 -11.46 -4.56 6.86
CA CYS A 25 -11.43 -3.17 6.42
C CYS A 25 -12.69 -2.80 5.62
N LEU A 26 -13.40 -1.73 6.03
CA LEU A 26 -14.45 -1.15 5.17
C LEU A 26 -13.86 -0.46 3.93
N ALA A 27 -12.65 0.07 4.06
CA ALA A 27 -11.91 0.69 2.96
C ALA A 27 -10.42 0.42 3.15
N HIS A 28 -9.73 0.25 2.03
CA HIS A 28 -8.28 0.08 2.01
C HIS A 28 -7.59 1.38 1.62
N SER A 29 -6.35 1.53 2.10
CA SER A 29 -5.47 2.60 1.63
C SER A 29 -5.05 2.34 0.19
N THR A 30 -5.25 3.30 -0.72
CA THR A 30 -4.80 3.23 -2.12
C THR A 30 -3.62 4.16 -2.37
N ARG A 31 -2.74 3.82 -3.33
CA ARG A 31 -1.48 4.52 -3.60
C ARG A 31 -1.25 4.63 -5.11
N GLY A 32 -0.47 5.63 -5.53
CA GLY A 32 0.04 5.77 -6.89
C GLY A 32 -0.93 6.38 -7.93
N GLY A 33 -2.24 6.37 -7.64
CA GLY A 33 -3.25 6.85 -8.58
C GLY A 33 -3.39 5.98 -9.83
N ALA A 34 -4.20 6.44 -10.77
CA ALA A 34 -4.51 5.79 -12.03
C ALA A 34 -4.54 6.83 -13.17
N TRP A 35 -4.73 6.38 -14.41
CA TRP A 35 -4.70 7.25 -15.61
C TRP A 35 -5.66 8.45 -15.56
N MET A 36 -6.77 8.35 -14.82
CA MET A 36 -7.76 9.42 -14.65
C MET A 36 -7.59 10.23 -13.34
N THR A 37 -6.61 9.90 -12.50
CA THR A 37 -6.47 10.52 -11.18
C THR A 37 -5.91 11.93 -11.30
N ALA A 38 -6.57 12.90 -10.67
CA ALA A 38 -6.12 14.29 -10.64
C ALA A 38 -4.69 14.43 -10.09
N PRO A 39 -3.85 15.34 -10.63
CA PRO A 39 -2.44 15.47 -10.25
C PRO A 39 -2.18 15.60 -8.75
N GLU A 40 -3.05 16.32 -8.02
CA GLU A 40 -2.88 16.57 -6.58
C GLU A 40 -3.03 15.31 -5.74
N ARG A 41 -3.76 14.31 -6.28
CA ARG A 41 -3.98 12.98 -5.69
C ARG A 41 -2.92 11.95 -6.10
N ASN A 42 -2.01 12.29 -7.01
CA ASN A 42 -0.87 11.45 -7.40
C ASN A 42 0.38 11.70 -6.52
N ARG A 43 0.31 12.58 -5.53
CA ARG A 43 1.42 12.80 -4.59
C ARG A 43 1.68 11.54 -3.77
N ILE A 44 2.96 11.26 -3.49
CA ILE A 44 3.41 10.09 -2.73
C ILE A 44 2.70 9.96 -1.38
N ALA A 45 2.48 11.09 -0.70
CA ALA A 45 1.84 11.16 0.62
C ALA A 45 0.31 11.30 0.56
N TRP A 46 -0.33 11.23 -0.61
CA TRP A 46 -1.79 11.31 -0.70
C TRP A 46 -2.44 10.07 -0.04
N PRO A 47 -3.35 10.25 0.93
CA PRO A 47 -3.98 9.14 1.64
C PRO A 47 -5.19 8.63 0.83
N GLY A 48 -4.93 7.92 -0.26
CA GLY A 48 -5.97 7.30 -1.07
C GLY A 48 -6.84 6.35 -0.24
N ARG A 49 -8.14 6.31 -0.53
CA ARG A 49 -9.14 5.51 0.17
C ARG A 49 -10.16 4.99 -0.81
N ASP A 50 -10.33 3.67 -0.85
CA ASP A 50 -11.39 3.04 -1.62
C ASP A 50 -12.08 1.92 -0.85
N PRO A 51 -13.41 1.76 -0.97
CA PRO A 51 -14.14 0.65 -0.37
C PRO A 51 -13.56 -0.70 -0.79
N ALA A 52 -13.57 -1.67 0.12
CA ALA A 52 -12.97 -2.98 -0.12
C ALA A 52 -13.63 -3.78 -1.26
N ASP A 53 -14.91 -3.51 -1.54
CA ASP A 53 -15.72 -4.14 -2.57
C ASP A 53 -15.79 -3.34 -3.90
N ARG A 54 -15.10 -2.20 -3.98
CA ARG A 54 -15.18 -1.33 -5.17
C ARG A 54 -14.32 -1.87 -6.31
N HIS A 55 -14.95 -2.20 -7.43
CA HIS A 55 -14.28 -2.71 -8.63
C HIS A 55 -14.41 -1.71 -9.78
N MET A 56 -13.28 -1.21 -10.30
CA MET A 56 -13.23 -0.23 -11.39
C MET A 56 -12.10 -0.59 -12.36
N GLY A 57 -12.26 -0.30 -13.66
CA GLY A 57 -11.24 -0.63 -14.67
C GLY A 57 -9.92 0.15 -14.56
N TYR A 58 -9.85 1.14 -13.68
CA TYR A 58 -8.65 1.91 -13.37
C TYR A 58 -8.04 1.55 -12.01
N PHE A 59 -8.58 0.54 -11.32
CA PHE A 59 -7.96 -0.03 -10.13
C PHE A 59 -7.12 -1.24 -10.48
N GLY A 60 -5.96 -1.29 -9.85
CA GLY A 60 -5.04 -2.43 -9.91
C GLY A 60 -4.30 -2.57 -8.59
N PHE A 61 -3.47 -3.60 -8.50
CA PHE A 61 -2.64 -3.86 -7.32
C PHE A 61 -1.26 -4.37 -7.75
N ARG A 62 -0.31 -4.25 -6.83
CA ARG A 62 1.01 -4.87 -6.93
C ARG A 62 1.11 -5.92 -5.83
N VAL A 63 1.77 -7.02 -6.12
CA VAL A 63 2.08 -8.06 -5.14
C VAL A 63 3.46 -7.82 -4.55
N ALA A 64 3.61 -8.14 -3.27
CA ALA A 64 4.90 -8.20 -2.59
C ALA A 64 5.18 -9.67 -2.23
N ARG A 65 6.46 -10.02 -2.14
CA ARG A 65 6.92 -11.33 -1.72
C ARG A 65 8.07 -11.12 -0.74
N ASP A 66 8.03 -11.85 0.37
CA ASP A 66 9.15 -11.90 1.30
C ASP A 66 10.32 -12.66 0.68
N LEU A 67 11.53 -12.14 0.86
CA LEU A 67 12.75 -12.77 0.40
C LEU A 67 13.36 -13.53 1.57
N ASP A 68 13.61 -14.82 1.37
CA ASP A 68 14.40 -15.61 2.32
C ASP A 68 15.90 -15.31 2.12
N ALA A 69 16.74 -15.73 3.07
CA ALA A 69 18.18 -15.47 3.04
C ALA A 69 18.88 -15.95 1.74
N GLY A 70 18.30 -16.95 1.05
CA GLY A 70 18.82 -17.45 -0.24
C GLY A 70 18.44 -16.62 -1.46
N ASP A 71 17.48 -15.70 -1.34
CA ASP A 71 17.00 -14.83 -2.42
C ASP A 71 17.64 -13.44 -2.38
N ALA A 72 18.46 -13.15 -1.36
CA ALA A 72 19.19 -11.89 -1.29
C ALA A 72 20.14 -11.79 -2.50
N PRO A 73 20.10 -10.68 -3.27
CA PRO A 73 21.06 -10.48 -4.34
C PRO A 73 22.47 -10.56 -3.74
N ALA A 74 23.38 -11.24 -4.44
CA ALA A 74 24.77 -11.27 -4.03
C ALA A 74 25.23 -9.82 -3.82
N ASN A 75 25.69 -9.50 -2.61
CA ASN A 75 26.30 -8.20 -2.33
C ASN A 75 27.55 -8.09 -3.21
N ASP A 76 27.42 -7.51 -4.40
CA ASP A 76 28.55 -6.95 -5.12
C ASP A 76 28.89 -5.66 -4.37
N GLY A 77 29.95 -5.68 -3.57
CA GLY A 77 30.41 -4.54 -2.77
C GLY A 77 30.88 -3.35 -3.62
N GLY A 78 30.00 -2.77 -4.43
CA GLY A 78 30.23 -1.66 -5.33
C GLY A 78 29.86 -0.34 -4.68
N HIS A 79 30.90 0.33 -4.17
CA HIS A 79 31.02 1.74 -3.76
C HIS A 79 30.40 2.17 -2.43
#